data_AF-A0A7Z0KMY4-F1
#
_entry.id   AF-A0A7Z0KMY4-F1
#
_cell.length_a   1.000
_cell.length_b   1.000
_cell.length_c   1.000
_cell.angle_alpha   90.00
_cell.angle_beta   90.00
_cell.angle_gamma   90.00
#
_symmetry.space_group_name_H-M   'P 1'
#
loop_
_entity.id
_entity.type
_entity.pdbx_description
1 polymer ?
#
loop_
_entity_poly.entity_id
_entity_poly.type
_entity_poly.pdbx_seq_one_letter_code
_entity_poly.pdbx_strand_id
1 'polypeptide(L)'
;MSNLQPLNWVDNVATAAGRSYTIHKTVSGEYYTRIYNMMTQSSSDSAMYDTLEGVKHFAEFEHYIPKTTAEFLKPDSITDIANWFKTAKPEPTIDDLCVQIGCCLEEVCELLKALGLKDYDAHEQLTIDADAFKNKSRWVLNKLIKLSYEQRIAIVDACCDINVTSVGVMQLLGGVDVLGAQREVIRSNNSKMVNGKFEFDANGKIMKPDSYSRPDLTKFVEVTK
;
A
#
# COMPACT_ATOMS: atom_id res chain seq x y z
N MET A 1 12.76 1.71 4.17
CA MET A 1 13.87 1.05 3.48
C MET A 1 13.24 0.02 2.55
N SER A 2 13.31 0.26 1.23
CA SER A 2 12.85 -0.69 0.20
C SER A 2 13.90 -1.79 0.03
N ASN A 3 13.48 -3.04 -0.12
CA ASN A 3 14.38 -4.19 -0.31
C ASN A 3 14.82 -4.36 -1.79
N LEU A 4 15.01 -3.26 -2.51
CA LEU A 4 15.44 -3.27 -3.91
C LEU A 4 16.76 -2.51 -4.02
N GLN A 5 17.74 -3.09 -4.72
CA GLN A 5 19.07 -2.49 -4.88
C GLN A 5 18.93 -1.19 -5.70
N PRO A 6 19.36 -0.02 -5.19
CA PRO A 6 19.35 1.22 -5.95
C PRO A 6 20.29 1.13 -7.17
N LEU A 7 20.03 1.94 -8.19
CA LEU A 7 20.96 2.09 -9.31
C LEU A 7 22.30 2.60 -8.79
N ASN A 8 23.38 1.91 -9.12
CA ASN A 8 24.73 2.38 -8.82
C ASN A 8 25.14 3.43 -9.86
N TRP A 9 25.04 4.70 -9.48
CA TRP A 9 25.38 5.83 -10.36
C TRP A 9 26.88 6.14 -10.33
N VAL A 10 27.49 6.21 -11.51
CA VAL A 10 28.84 6.72 -11.72
C VAL A 10 28.77 7.80 -12.79
N ASP A 11 29.15 9.03 -12.46
CA ASP A 11 29.13 10.18 -13.38
C ASP A 11 27.80 10.35 -14.15
N ASN A 12 26.68 10.23 -13.42
CA ASN A 12 25.32 10.33 -13.97
C ASN A 12 24.95 9.22 -14.98
N VAL A 13 25.69 8.12 -14.98
CA VAL A 13 25.39 6.90 -15.73
C VAL A 13 25.12 5.77 -14.74
N ALA A 14 24.09 4.98 -15.02
CA ALA A 14 23.83 3.72 -14.33
C ALA A 14 23.47 2.64 -15.35
N THR A 15 23.76 1.38 -15.02
CA THR A 15 23.43 0.23 -15.86
C THR A 15 22.68 -0.81 -15.04
N ALA A 16 21.61 -1.34 -15.61
CA ALA A 16 20.87 -2.43 -14.99
C ALA A 16 20.01 -3.17 -16.01
N ALA A 17 19.90 -4.49 -15.86
CA ALA A 17 19.00 -5.35 -16.62
C ALA A 17 19.02 -5.12 -18.15
N GLY A 18 20.22 -4.99 -18.75
CA GLY A 18 20.35 -4.79 -20.19
C GLY A 18 20.06 -3.36 -20.69
N ARG A 19 19.94 -2.38 -19.78
CA ARG A 19 19.73 -0.97 -20.09
C ARG A 19 20.82 -0.09 -19.49
N SER A 20 21.08 1.05 -20.13
CA SER A 20 21.85 2.15 -19.56
C SER A 20 20.98 3.39 -19.38
N TYR A 21 21.15 4.06 -18.26
CA TYR A 21 20.45 5.28 -17.88
C TYR A 21 21.50 6.39 -17.83
N THR A 22 21.31 7.46 -18.60
CA THR A 22 22.23 8.61 -18.63
C THR A 22 21.45 9.88 -18.35
N ILE A 23 21.85 10.63 -17.33
CA ILE A 23 21.22 11.90 -17.00
C ILE A 23 21.89 13.03 -17.77
N HIS A 24 21.06 13.85 -18.39
CA HIS A 24 21.46 15.05 -19.09
C HIS A 24 20.87 16.28 -18.41
N LYS A 25 21.58 17.40 -18.48
CA LYS A 25 21.08 18.72 -18.06
C LYS A 25 20.93 19.60 -19.30
N THR A 26 19.78 20.24 -19.46
CA THR A 26 19.50 21.16 -20.55
C THR A 26 20.15 22.52 -20.30
N VAL A 27 20.17 23.38 -21.33
CA VAL A 27 20.63 24.77 -21.20
C VAL A 27 19.70 25.59 -20.29
N SER A 28 18.40 25.26 -20.25
CA SER A 28 17.41 25.86 -19.33
C SER A 28 17.61 25.43 -17.87
N GLY A 29 18.44 24.44 -17.61
CA GLY A 29 18.77 23.96 -16.26
C GLY A 29 17.95 22.77 -15.79
N GLU A 30 17.00 22.29 -16.60
CA GLU A 30 16.21 21.08 -16.36
C GLU A 30 17.03 19.82 -16.65
N TYR A 31 16.57 18.69 -16.14
CA TYR A 31 17.23 17.40 -16.26
C TYR A 31 16.32 16.36 -16.92
N TYR A 32 16.89 15.44 -17.69
CA TYR A 32 16.17 14.27 -18.21
C TYR A 32 17.08 13.04 -18.24
N THR A 33 16.48 11.86 -18.21
CA THR A 33 17.18 10.58 -18.39
C THR A 33 17.00 10.09 -19.82
N ARG A 34 18.11 9.77 -20.48
CA ARG A 34 18.13 8.95 -21.69
C ARG A 34 18.28 7.48 -21.30
N ILE A 35 17.32 6.67 -21.71
CA ILE A 35 17.29 5.23 -21.45
C ILE A 35 17.64 4.52 -22.74
N TYR A 36 18.76 3.80 -22.76
CA TYR A 36 19.17 2.99 -23.91
C TYR A 36 18.98 1.50 -23.60
N ASN A 37 18.23 0.81 -24.45
CA ASN A 37 18.03 -0.63 -24.36
C ASN A 37 19.06 -1.34 -25.24
N MET A 38 20.00 -2.05 -24.61
CA MET A 38 21.10 -2.71 -25.31
C MET A 38 20.62 -3.91 -26.15
N MET A 39 19.48 -4.53 -25.79
CA MET A 39 18.91 -5.67 -26.52
C MET A 39 18.23 -5.24 -27.81
N THR A 40 17.48 -4.14 -27.76
CA THR A 40 16.72 -3.63 -28.93
C THR A 40 17.46 -2.51 -29.68
N GLN A 41 18.62 -2.07 -29.18
CA GLN A 41 19.41 -0.96 -29.71
C GLN A 41 18.58 0.32 -29.94
N SER A 42 17.67 0.60 -29.00
CA SER A 42 16.77 1.75 -29.08
C SER A 42 16.94 2.63 -27.85
N SER A 43 16.69 3.94 -28.02
CA SER A 43 16.69 4.91 -26.93
C SER A 43 15.34 5.61 -26.79
N SER A 44 15.04 6.03 -25.57
CA SER A 44 13.93 6.92 -25.25
C SER A 44 14.37 7.91 -24.17
N ASP A 45 13.81 9.12 -24.21
CA ASP A 45 14.09 10.16 -23.22
C ASP A 45 12.89 10.29 -22.26
N SER A 46 13.16 10.62 -21.00
CA SER A 46 12.14 10.92 -19.99
C SER A 46 11.51 12.31 -20.19
N ALA A 47 10.51 12.62 -19.38
CA ALA A 47 10.12 14.01 -19.13
C ALA A 47 11.28 14.83 -18.53
N MET A 48 11.15 16.15 -18.57
CA MET A 48 12.08 17.09 -17.94
C MET A 48 11.76 17.23 -16.43
N TYR A 49 12.79 17.43 -15.62
CA TYR A 49 12.72 17.59 -14.17
C TYR A 49 13.55 18.79 -13.72
N ASP A 50 13.07 19.54 -12.73
CA ASP A 50 13.78 20.73 -12.24
C ASP A 50 15.04 20.40 -11.42
N THR A 51 15.17 19.16 -10.92
CA THR A 51 16.24 18.75 -10.01
C THR A 51 16.93 17.45 -10.43
N LEU A 52 18.22 17.32 -10.07
CA LEU A 52 19.00 16.11 -10.31
C LEU A 52 18.45 14.91 -9.52
N GLU A 53 17.98 15.16 -8.30
CA GLU A 53 17.37 14.15 -7.44
C GLU A 53 16.05 13.64 -8.03
N GLY A 54 15.22 14.53 -8.59
CA GLY A 54 13.96 14.16 -9.23
C GLY A 54 14.15 13.25 -10.43
N VAL A 55 15.12 13.56 -11.30
CA VAL A 55 15.43 12.73 -12.48
C VAL A 55 16.10 11.40 -12.09
N LYS A 56 16.93 11.37 -11.04
CA LYS A 56 17.50 10.11 -10.51
C LYS A 56 16.41 9.20 -9.96
N HIS A 57 15.47 9.78 -9.21
CA HIS A 57 14.33 9.06 -8.66
C HIS A 57 13.46 8.45 -9.77
N PHE A 58 13.21 9.21 -10.85
CA PHE A 58 12.54 8.67 -12.05
C PHE A 58 13.30 7.49 -12.65
N ALA A 59 14.61 7.62 -12.86
CA ALA A 59 15.41 6.55 -13.46
C ALA A 59 15.50 5.29 -12.59
N GLU A 60 15.55 5.44 -11.26
CA GLU A 60 15.42 4.34 -10.31
C GLU A 60 14.07 3.64 -10.48
N PHE A 61 12.98 4.41 -10.56
CA PHE A 61 11.63 3.86 -10.77
C PHE A 61 11.48 3.14 -12.13
N GLU A 62 11.96 3.73 -13.23
CA GLU A 62 11.97 3.10 -14.56
C GLU A 62 12.80 1.81 -14.61
N HIS A 63 13.88 1.75 -13.83
CA HIS A 63 14.66 0.51 -13.70
C HIS A 63 13.82 -0.62 -13.12
N TYR A 64 12.92 -0.33 -12.17
CA TYR A 64 12.10 -1.34 -11.52
C TYR A 64 10.90 -1.81 -12.36
N ILE A 65 10.56 -1.14 -13.47
CA ILE A 65 9.37 -1.45 -14.28
C ILE A 65 9.74 -2.22 -15.57
N PRO A 66 9.35 -3.50 -15.69
CA PRO A 66 9.19 -4.14 -16.99
C PRO A 66 8.10 -3.38 -17.77
N LYS A 67 8.37 -2.98 -19.03
CA LYS A 67 7.44 -2.21 -19.89
C LYS A 67 6.09 -2.91 -20.17
N THR A 68 5.86 -4.10 -19.63
CA THR A 68 4.58 -4.83 -19.70
C THR A 68 3.61 -4.46 -18.58
N THR A 69 3.99 -3.66 -17.59
CA THR A 69 3.12 -3.23 -16.46
C THR A 69 2.92 -1.70 -16.38
N ALA A 70 3.21 -0.98 -17.48
CA ALA A 70 3.48 0.46 -17.49
C ALA A 70 2.28 1.43 -17.42
N GLU A 71 1.12 1.07 -16.88
CA GLU A 71 0.00 2.01 -16.75
C GLU A 71 -0.41 2.38 -15.32
N PHE A 72 0.22 1.80 -14.29
CA PHE A 72 -0.06 2.22 -12.92
C PHE A 72 1.23 2.28 -12.12
N LEU A 73 1.54 3.48 -11.60
CA LEU A 73 2.01 3.75 -10.23
C LEU A 73 2.52 5.21 -10.14
N LYS A 74 1.58 6.17 -10.05
CA LYS A 74 1.74 7.39 -9.23
C LYS A 74 1.55 6.97 -7.76
N PRO A 75 2.11 7.66 -6.74
CA PRO A 75 2.41 7.14 -5.40
C PRO A 75 1.42 6.05 -4.99
N ASP A 76 1.91 4.81 -4.94
CA ASP A 76 1.00 3.69 -4.76
C ASP A 76 0.33 3.75 -3.39
N SER A 77 -0.95 3.38 -3.38
CA SER A 77 -1.78 3.34 -2.18
C SER A 77 -1.11 2.56 -1.04
N ILE A 78 -0.29 1.56 -1.37
CA ILE A 78 0.42 0.72 -0.42
C ILE A 78 1.50 1.51 0.32
N THR A 79 2.27 2.33 -0.37
CA THR A 79 3.32 3.20 0.18
C THR A 79 2.72 4.23 1.11
N ASP A 80 1.60 4.86 0.70
CA ASP A 80 0.88 5.80 1.54
C ASP A 80 0.33 5.15 2.81
N ILE A 81 -0.29 3.97 2.69
CA ILE A 81 -0.77 3.19 3.84
C ILE A 81 0.39 2.80 4.76
N ALA A 82 1.51 2.34 4.21
CA ALA A 82 2.68 1.96 5.00
C ALA A 82 3.29 3.14 5.75
N ASN A 83 3.35 4.32 5.13
CA ASN A 83 3.81 5.54 5.77
C ASN A 83 2.83 6.03 6.84
N TRP A 84 1.52 5.92 6.58
CA TRP A 84 0.47 6.24 7.56
C TRP A 84 0.63 5.41 8.84
N PHE A 85 0.85 4.09 8.72
CA PHE A 85 1.10 3.24 9.88
C PHE A 85 2.42 3.57 10.60
N LYS A 86 3.49 3.93 9.88
CA LYS A 86 4.73 4.39 10.52
C LYS A 86 4.54 5.68 11.30
N THR A 87 3.72 6.60 10.81
CA THR A 87 3.39 7.83 11.55
C THR A 87 2.52 7.53 12.77
N ALA A 88 1.55 6.63 12.64
CA ALA A 88 0.66 6.26 13.74
C ALA A 88 1.36 5.45 14.84
N LYS A 89 2.21 4.49 14.45
CA LYS A 89 2.90 3.55 15.34
C LYS A 89 4.38 3.47 14.93
N PRO A 90 5.21 4.48 15.26
CA PRO A 90 6.62 4.51 14.87
C PRO A 90 7.40 3.33 15.45
N GLU A 91 7.01 2.86 16.64
CA GLU A 91 7.59 1.70 17.33
C GLU A 91 6.47 0.70 17.65
N PRO A 92 6.06 -0.15 16.67
CA PRO A 92 4.91 -1.03 16.84
C PRO A 92 5.21 -2.16 17.83
N THR A 93 4.24 -2.47 18.69
CA THR A 93 4.30 -3.54 19.70
C THR A 93 3.55 -4.79 19.27
N ILE A 94 3.67 -5.88 20.05
CA ILE A 94 2.85 -7.10 19.84
C ILE A 94 1.36 -6.80 20.06
N ASP A 95 1.03 -5.89 20.97
CA ASP A 95 -0.35 -5.44 21.19
C ASP A 95 -0.89 -4.72 19.95
N ASP A 96 -0.08 -3.87 19.31
CA ASP A 96 -0.46 -3.18 18.08
C ASP A 96 -0.67 -4.16 16.93
N LEU A 97 0.21 -5.17 16.79
CA LEU A 97 0.03 -6.26 15.84
C LEU A 97 -1.27 -7.03 16.11
N CYS A 98 -1.56 -7.33 17.38
CA CYS A 98 -2.76 -8.06 17.78
C CYS A 98 -4.03 -7.31 17.38
N VAL A 99 -4.09 -6.02 17.69
CA VAL A 99 -5.22 -5.16 17.29
C VAL A 99 -5.32 -5.07 15.77
N GLN A 100 -4.21 -4.92 15.05
CA GLN A 100 -4.24 -4.77 13.60
C GLN A 100 -4.69 -6.04 12.87
N ILE A 101 -4.33 -7.22 13.37
CA ILE A 101 -4.89 -8.49 12.86
C ILE A 101 -6.41 -8.51 13.06
N GLY A 102 -6.89 -8.09 14.24
CA GLY A 102 -8.32 -7.98 14.51
C GLY A 102 -9.05 -7.00 13.59
N CYS A 103 -8.44 -5.86 13.28
CA CYS A 103 -8.95 -4.92 12.27
C CYS A 103 -8.99 -5.55 10.87
N CYS A 104 -7.96 -6.30 10.46
CA CYS A 104 -7.95 -6.99 9.17
C CYS A 104 -9.10 -7.99 9.04
N LEU A 105 -9.34 -8.80 10.09
CA LEU A 105 -10.46 -9.75 10.13
C LEU A 105 -11.83 -9.05 10.13
N GLU A 106 -11.94 -7.89 10.79
CA GLU A 106 -13.15 -7.05 10.77
C GLU A 106 -13.51 -6.61 9.34
N GLU A 107 -12.55 -6.21 8.51
CA GLU A 107 -12.79 -5.85 7.10
C GLU A 107 -13.28 -7.05 6.27
N VAL A 108 -12.77 -8.25 6.54
CA VAL A 108 -13.27 -9.49 5.91
C VAL A 108 -14.71 -9.78 6.33
N CYS A 109 -15.05 -9.55 7.61
CA CYS A 109 -16.43 -9.65 8.08
C CYS A 109 -17.34 -8.63 7.38
N GLU A 110 -16.89 -7.39 7.16
CA GLU A 110 -17.65 -6.38 6.41
C GLU A 110 -17.88 -6.79 4.95
N LEU A 111 -16.89 -7.41 4.30
CA LEU A 111 -17.08 -8.01 2.98
C LEU A 111 -18.15 -9.11 2.97
N LEU A 112 -18.11 -10.04 3.93
CA LEU A 112 -19.14 -11.09 4.05
C LEU A 112 -20.53 -10.49 4.30
N LYS A 113 -20.65 -9.45 5.13
CA LYS A 113 -21.91 -8.72 5.32
C LYS A 113 -22.40 -8.09 4.01
N ALA A 114 -21.52 -7.47 3.24
CA ALA A 114 -21.85 -6.84 1.96
C ALA A 114 -22.35 -7.86 0.91
N LEU A 115 -21.85 -9.10 0.98
CA LEU A 115 -22.30 -10.23 0.16
C LEU A 115 -23.62 -10.87 0.65
N GLY A 116 -24.22 -10.35 1.74
CA GLY A 116 -25.43 -10.93 2.33
C GLY A 116 -25.17 -12.19 3.17
N LEU A 117 -23.92 -12.47 3.54
CA LEU A 117 -23.52 -13.69 4.26
C LEU A 117 -23.38 -13.48 5.77
N LYS A 118 -23.98 -12.42 6.33
CA LYS A 118 -23.85 -12.05 7.75
C LYS A 118 -24.40 -13.10 8.73
N ASP A 119 -25.37 -13.90 8.30
CA ASP A 119 -26.09 -14.85 9.15
C ASP A 119 -25.50 -16.27 9.05
N TYR A 120 -24.33 -16.43 8.41
CA TYR A 120 -23.63 -17.71 8.26
C TYR A 120 -22.54 -17.89 9.32
N ASP A 121 -22.33 -19.14 9.75
CA ASP A 121 -21.35 -19.53 10.77
C ASP A 121 -19.95 -18.95 10.53
N ALA A 122 -19.52 -18.88 9.26
CA ALA A 122 -18.22 -18.32 8.90
C ALA A 122 -18.08 -16.85 9.30
N HIS A 123 -19.14 -16.05 9.10
CA HIS A 123 -19.15 -14.65 9.50
C HIS A 123 -19.18 -14.51 11.03
N GLU A 124 -19.97 -15.33 11.71
CA GLU A 124 -20.04 -15.33 13.19
C GLU A 124 -18.67 -15.66 13.80
N GLN A 125 -18.04 -16.74 13.36
CA GLN A 125 -16.74 -17.17 13.88
C GLN A 125 -15.65 -16.12 13.61
N LEU A 126 -15.61 -15.55 12.40
CA LEU A 126 -14.65 -14.48 12.07
C LEU A 126 -14.88 -13.23 12.93
N THR A 127 -16.14 -12.91 13.25
CA THR A 127 -16.46 -11.77 14.13
C THR A 127 -15.92 -12.02 15.55
N ILE A 128 -16.12 -13.23 16.08
CA ILE A 128 -15.59 -13.63 17.40
C ILE A 128 -14.06 -13.54 17.41
N ASP A 129 -13.39 -14.04 16.37
CA ASP A 129 -11.94 -13.99 16.27
C ASP A 129 -11.43 -12.55 16.15
N ALA A 130 -12.05 -11.72 15.30
CA ALA A 130 -11.73 -10.31 15.15
C ALA A 130 -11.80 -9.56 16.50
N ASP A 131 -12.86 -9.81 17.28
CA ASP A 131 -13.03 -9.22 18.61
C ASP A 131 -12.04 -9.80 19.62
N ALA A 132 -11.69 -11.07 19.55
CA ALA A 132 -10.66 -11.66 20.41
C ALA A 132 -9.29 -11.00 20.20
N PHE A 133 -8.93 -10.71 18.94
CA PHE A 133 -7.72 -9.97 18.57
C PHE A 133 -7.77 -8.50 18.99
N LYS A 134 -8.85 -7.77 18.67
CA LYS A 134 -9.01 -6.35 19.06
C LYS A 134 -9.01 -6.15 20.57
N ASN A 135 -9.56 -7.10 21.33
CA ASN A 135 -9.56 -7.09 22.79
C ASN A 135 -8.32 -7.76 23.41
N LYS A 136 -7.34 -8.15 22.58
CA LYS A 136 -6.05 -8.72 23.02
C LYS A 136 -6.23 -9.90 23.98
N SER A 137 -7.17 -10.79 23.64
CA SER A 137 -7.48 -11.97 24.44
C SER A 137 -6.22 -12.78 24.69
N ARG A 138 -6.06 -13.32 25.91
CA ARG A 138 -4.80 -13.97 26.34
C ARG A 138 -4.33 -15.07 25.39
N TRP A 139 -5.26 -15.82 24.81
CA TRP A 139 -4.94 -16.93 23.92
C TRP A 139 -4.33 -16.47 22.58
N VAL A 140 -4.84 -15.40 21.96
CA VAL A 140 -4.26 -14.83 20.72
C VAL A 140 -2.92 -14.16 20.99
N LEU A 141 -2.78 -13.39 22.07
CA LEU A 141 -1.51 -12.77 22.44
C LEU A 141 -0.42 -13.82 22.67
N ASN A 142 -0.76 -14.90 23.38
CA ASN A 142 0.18 -16.01 23.61
C ASN A 142 0.63 -16.69 22.30
N LYS A 143 -0.20 -16.70 21.25
CA LYS A 143 0.18 -17.19 19.92
C LYS A 143 1.14 -16.20 19.23
N LEU A 144 0.83 -14.91 19.27
CA LEU A 144 1.65 -13.87 18.64
C LEU A 144 3.04 -13.74 19.25
N ILE A 145 3.16 -13.85 20.57
CA ILE A 145 4.46 -13.83 21.28
C ILE A 145 5.36 -14.99 20.85
N LYS A 146 4.78 -16.12 20.44
CA LYS A 146 5.48 -17.37 20.13
C LYS A 146 5.63 -17.62 18.62
N LEU A 147 5.41 -16.62 17.79
CA LEU A 147 5.54 -16.78 16.34
C LEU A 147 6.97 -17.19 15.95
N SER A 148 7.09 -18.29 15.21
CA SER A 148 8.34 -18.66 14.55
C SER A 148 8.65 -17.72 13.38
N TYR A 149 9.87 -17.81 12.85
CA TYR A 149 10.27 -17.05 11.68
C TYR A 149 9.43 -17.40 10.45
N GLU A 150 9.15 -18.69 10.25
CA GLU A 150 8.35 -19.22 9.15
C GLU A 150 6.89 -18.74 9.26
N GLN A 151 6.34 -18.70 10.48
CA GLN A 151 5.00 -18.16 10.71
C GLN A 151 4.93 -16.66 10.41
N ARG A 152 5.98 -15.90 10.70
CA ARG A 152 6.05 -14.46 10.34
C ARG A 152 6.07 -14.28 8.83
N ILE A 153 6.84 -15.10 8.10
CA ILE A 153 6.83 -15.09 6.62
C ILE A 153 5.42 -15.41 6.11
N ALA A 154 4.79 -16.46 6.62
CA ALA A 154 3.45 -16.86 6.20
C ALA A 154 2.38 -15.78 6.49
N ILE A 155 2.50 -15.04 7.59
CA ILE A 155 1.61 -13.90 7.88
C ILE A 155 1.82 -12.78 6.85
N VAL A 156 3.06 -12.45 6.52
CA VAL A 156 3.37 -11.42 5.51
C VAL A 156 2.83 -11.82 4.14
N ASP A 157 3.04 -13.08 3.74
CA ASP A 157 2.54 -13.65 2.50
C ASP A 157 1.00 -13.57 2.42
N ALA A 158 0.31 -14.02 3.47
CA ALA A 158 -1.14 -13.94 3.56
C ALA A 158 -1.66 -12.49 3.49
N CYS A 159 -1.00 -11.53 4.14
CA CYS A 159 -1.38 -10.11 4.06
C CYS A 159 -1.20 -9.55 2.63
N CYS A 160 -0.13 -9.93 1.94
CA CYS A 160 0.07 -9.55 0.54
C CYS A 160 -1.01 -10.16 -0.36
N ASP A 161 -1.34 -11.44 -0.18
CA ASP A 161 -2.38 -12.11 -0.94
C ASP A 161 -3.78 -11.53 -0.67
N ILE A 162 -4.08 -11.15 0.57
CA ILE A 162 -5.32 -10.43 0.90
C ILE A 162 -5.40 -9.10 0.14
N ASN A 163 -4.29 -8.36 0.04
CA ASN A 163 -4.26 -7.12 -0.74
C ASN A 163 -4.49 -7.39 -2.24
N VAL A 164 -3.84 -8.41 -2.81
CA VAL A 164 -3.99 -8.77 -4.22
C VAL A 164 -5.42 -9.23 -4.51
N THR A 165 -5.98 -10.10 -3.67
CA THR A 165 -7.31 -10.68 -3.87
C THR A 165 -8.43 -9.67 -3.62
N SER A 166 -8.30 -8.78 -2.64
CA SER A 166 -9.28 -7.69 -2.42
C SER A 166 -9.30 -6.69 -3.58
N VAL A 167 -8.14 -6.37 -4.16
CA VAL A 167 -8.06 -5.60 -5.42
C VAL A 167 -8.71 -6.36 -6.57
N GLY A 168 -8.45 -7.67 -6.66
CA GLY A 168 -9.09 -8.55 -7.65
C GLY A 168 -10.62 -8.56 -7.53
N VAL A 169 -11.17 -8.61 -6.30
CA VAL A 169 -12.61 -8.52 -6.06
C VAL A 169 -13.17 -7.20 -6.61
N MET A 170 -12.55 -6.06 -6.32
CA MET A 170 -13.00 -4.76 -6.86
C MET A 170 -12.92 -4.71 -8.39
N GLN A 171 -11.85 -5.25 -8.97
CA GLN A 171 -11.66 -5.29 -10.43
C GLN A 171 -12.71 -6.15 -11.13
N LEU A 172 -13.08 -7.29 -10.51
CA LEU A 172 -14.03 -8.26 -11.07
C LEU A 172 -15.49 -7.96 -10.73
N LEU A 173 -15.76 -7.10 -9.74
CA LEU A 173 -17.10 -6.60 -9.46
C LEU A 173 -17.71 -5.87 -10.67
N GLY A 174 -16.85 -5.28 -11.51
CA GLY A 174 -17.22 -4.56 -12.73
C GLY A 174 -17.69 -3.13 -12.43
N GLY A 175 -17.35 -2.19 -13.31
CA GLY A 175 -17.76 -0.79 -13.16
C GLY A 175 -17.13 -0.06 -11.97
N VAL A 176 -15.98 -0.49 -11.47
CA VAL A 176 -15.30 0.13 -10.31
C VAL A 176 -14.02 0.84 -10.74
N ASP A 177 -13.88 2.13 -10.42
CA ASP A 177 -12.59 2.83 -10.43
C ASP A 177 -11.81 2.44 -9.16
N VAL A 178 -11.09 1.33 -9.25
CA VAL A 178 -10.35 0.72 -8.13
C VAL A 178 -9.37 1.72 -7.50
N LEU A 179 -8.67 2.50 -8.33
CA LEU A 179 -7.66 3.43 -7.82
C LEU A 179 -8.28 4.70 -7.24
N GLY A 180 -9.37 5.19 -7.83
CA GLY A 180 -10.17 6.26 -7.25
C GLY A 180 -10.72 5.88 -5.88
N ALA A 181 -11.30 4.68 -5.77
CA ALA A 181 -11.81 4.14 -4.51
C ALA A 181 -10.70 4.03 -3.45
N GLN A 182 -9.53 3.48 -3.80
CA GLN A 182 -8.40 3.36 -2.87
C GLN A 182 -7.89 4.73 -2.40
N ARG A 183 -7.77 5.72 -3.31
CA ARG A 183 -7.38 7.10 -2.94
C ARG A 183 -8.38 7.73 -1.98
N GLU A 184 -9.68 7.50 -2.17
CA GLU A 184 -10.72 8.03 -1.28
C GLU A 184 -10.68 7.37 0.11
N VAL A 185 -10.42 6.07 0.18
CA VAL A 185 -10.23 5.36 1.45
C VAL A 185 -9.00 5.89 2.19
N ILE A 186 -7.89 6.14 1.48
CA ILE A 186 -6.68 6.77 2.05
C ILE A 186 -6.99 8.18 2.56
N ARG A 187 -7.69 9.01 1.76
CA ARG A 187 -8.13 10.35 2.18
C ARG A 187 -8.96 10.29 3.46
N SER A 188 -9.92 9.38 3.54
CA SER A 188 -10.71 9.13 4.75
C SER A 188 -9.83 8.71 5.94
N ASN A 189 -8.89 7.79 5.77
CA ASN A 189 -7.97 7.38 6.84
C ASN A 189 -7.06 8.53 7.30
N ASN A 190 -6.59 9.38 6.38
CA ASN A 190 -5.83 10.59 6.70
C ASN A 190 -6.66 11.58 7.54
N SER A 191 -7.98 11.64 7.36
CA SER A 191 -8.85 12.50 8.20
C SER A 191 -8.99 12.04 9.66
N LYS A 192 -8.47 10.85 10.00
CA LYS A 192 -8.33 10.41 11.41
C LYS A 192 -7.17 11.10 12.13
N MET A 193 -6.24 11.71 11.39
CA MET A 193 -5.13 12.45 11.96
C MET A 193 -5.55 13.89 12.26
N VAL A 194 -5.35 14.32 13.51
CA VAL A 194 -5.65 15.69 13.98
C VAL A 194 -4.35 16.34 14.40
N ASN A 195 -4.00 17.48 13.80
CA ASN A 195 -2.77 18.23 14.10
C ASN A 195 -1.49 17.35 14.04
N GLY A 196 -1.42 16.45 13.06
CA GLY A 196 -0.27 15.55 12.85
C GLY A 196 -0.20 14.39 13.84
N LYS A 197 -1.24 14.14 14.64
CA LYS A 197 -1.29 13.07 15.64
C LYS A 197 -2.52 12.18 15.47
N PHE A 198 -2.38 10.93 15.90
CA PHE A 198 -3.49 9.97 15.98
C PHE A 198 -3.93 9.82 17.43
N GLU A 199 -5.23 9.65 17.61
CA GLU A 199 -5.83 9.25 18.88
C GLU A 199 -6.15 7.75 18.84
N PHE A 200 -6.02 7.09 19.98
CA PHE A 200 -6.20 5.64 20.09
C PHE A 200 -7.23 5.32 21.19
N ASP A 201 -8.00 4.26 20.98
CA ASP A 201 -8.92 3.76 21.98
C ASP A 201 -8.17 3.03 23.11
N ALA A 202 -8.90 2.57 24.12
CA ALA A 202 -8.34 1.86 25.26
C ALA A 202 -7.57 0.57 24.87
N ASN A 203 -7.85 0.01 23.70
CA ASN A 203 -7.20 -1.19 23.20
C ASN A 203 -6.00 -0.89 22.30
N GLY A 204 -5.87 0.35 21.80
CA GLY A 204 -4.78 0.80 20.93
C GLY A 204 -5.18 0.93 19.46
N LYS A 205 -6.47 0.78 19.10
CA LYS A 205 -7.00 0.99 17.75
C LYS A 205 -7.09 2.48 17.45
N ILE A 206 -6.73 2.87 16.22
CA ILE A 206 -6.81 4.27 15.76
C ILE A 206 -8.29 4.71 15.74
N MET A 207 -8.60 5.76 16.50
CA MET A 207 -9.95 6.28 16.63
C MET A 207 -10.35 7.16 15.44
N LYS A 208 -11.66 7.38 15.32
CA LYS A 208 -12.25 8.38 14.43
C LYS A 208 -12.53 9.64 15.27
N PRO A 209 -11.80 10.74 15.08
CA PRO A 209 -12.08 12.01 15.77
C PRO A 209 -13.37 12.65 15.24
N ASP A 210 -13.85 13.72 15.88
CA ASP A 210 -15.01 14.49 15.40
C ASP A 210 -14.81 15.07 13.99
N SER A 211 -13.56 15.35 13.61
CA SER A 211 -13.19 15.81 12.26
C SER A 211 -13.14 14.70 11.21
N TYR A 212 -13.41 13.45 11.59
CA TYR A 212 -13.36 12.31 10.68
C TYR A 212 -14.37 12.46 9.55
N SER A 213 -13.92 12.15 8.34
CA SER A 213 -14.75 12.16 7.14
C SER A 213 -14.80 10.77 6.51
N ARG A 214 -15.99 10.16 6.53
CA ARG A 214 -16.25 8.84 5.94
C ARG A 214 -15.91 8.84 4.45
N PRO A 215 -15.41 7.73 3.86
CA PRO A 215 -15.18 7.70 2.42
C PRO A 215 -16.51 7.72 1.68
N ASP A 216 -16.59 8.51 0.60
CA ASP A 216 -17.71 8.50 -0.34
C ASP A 216 -17.33 7.70 -1.59
N LEU A 217 -17.74 6.44 -1.63
CA LEU A 217 -17.41 5.54 -2.73
C LEU A 217 -18.38 5.60 -3.92
N THR A 218 -19.47 6.37 -3.80
CA THR A 218 -20.54 6.40 -4.81
C THR A 218 -20.06 6.84 -6.19
N LYS A 219 -19.00 7.65 -6.24
CA LYS A 219 -18.41 8.19 -7.48
C LYS A 219 -17.45 7.23 -8.18
N PHE A 220 -17.10 6.13 -7.53
CA PHE A 220 -16.13 5.15 -8.02
C PHE A 220 -16.77 3.82 -8.37
N VAL A 221 -18.10 3.72 -8.24
CA VAL A 221 -18.87 2.54 -8.60
C VAL A 221 -19.96 2.99 -9.57
N GLU A 222 -19.93 2.45 -10.78
CA GLU A 222 -21.01 2.63 -11.73
C GLU A 222 -22.27 1.94 -11.21
N VAL A 223 -23.39 2.66 -11.22
CA VAL A 223 -24.69 2.04 -11.01
C VAL A 223 -25.03 1.30 -12.31
N THR A 224 -24.86 -0.02 -12.33
CA THR A 224 -25.31 -0.85 -13.43
C THR A 224 -26.81 -0.61 -13.63
N LYS A 225 -27.20 -0.20 -14.84
CA LYS A 225 -28.61 -0.14 -15.26
C LYS A 225 -29.17 -1.54 -15.48
#